data_AF-A0A7S1ECL6-F1
#
_entry.id   AF-A0A7S1ECL6-F1
#
_cell.length_a   1.000
_cell.length_b   1.000
_cell.length_c   1.000
_cell.angle_alpha   90.00
_cell.angle_beta   90.00
_cell.angle_gamma   90.00
#
_symmetry.space_group_name_H-M   'P 1'
#
loop_
_entity.id
_entity.type
_entity.pdbx_description
1 polymer ?
#
loop_
_entity_poly.entity_id
_entity_poly.type
_entity_poly.pdbx_seq_one_letter_code
_entity_poly.pdbx_strand_id
1 'polypeptide(L)'
;ILVVINFIVVTKGAERIAEVGARFTLDAMPGKQMAVDADLNAGLINEAEAKRRRAELSDEADFFGSMDGASKFVRGDALAGMLILAINIVGGFIIGVAQHGLSAGQAADS
;
A
#
# COMPACT_ATOMS: atom_id res chain seq x y z
N ILE A 1 -14.29 -19.27 -4.58
CA ILE A 1 -14.81 -18.08 -5.30
C ILE A 1 -15.06 -16.90 -4.36
N LEU A 2 -15.94 -17.02 -3.35
CA LEU A 2 -16.22 -15.94 -2.38
C LEU A 2 -14.98 -15.44 -1.61
N VAL A 3 -14.12 -16.36 -1.14
CA VAL A 3 -12.87 -16.03 -0.45
C VAL A 3 -11.91 -15.25 -1.36
N VAL A 4 -11.82 -15.64 -2.64
CA VAL A 4 -10.97 -14.95 -3.63
C VAL A 4 -11.49 -13.54 -3.92
N ILE A 5 -12.80 -13.38 -4.08
CA ILE A 5 -13.43 -12.06 -4.30
C ILE A 5 -13.23 -11.17 -3.07
N ASN A 6 -13.44 -11.70 -1.86
CA ASN A 6 -13.23 -10.96 -0.62
C ASN A 6 -11.77 -10.52 -0.47
N PHE A 7 -10.82 -11.41 -0.76
CA PHE A 7 -9.40 -11.07 -0.73
C PHE A 7 -9.07 -9.95 -1.72
N ILE A 8 -9.50 -10.07 -2.99
CA ILE A 8 -9.25 -9.04 -4.02
C ILE A 8 -9.86 -7.69 -3.64
N VAL A 9 -11.11 -7.67 -3.15
CA VAL A 9 -11.79 -6.43 -2.75
C VAL A 9 -11.11 -5.78 -1.55
N VAL A 10 -10.72 -6.57 -0.54
CA VAL A 10 -10.03 -6.05 0.65
C VAL A 10 -8.65 -5.50 0.27
N THR A 11 -7.86 -6.21 -0.53
CA THR A 11 -6.54 -5.72 -0.96
C THR A 11 -6.64 -4.43 -1.76
N LYS A 12 -7.54 -4.36 -2.75
CA LYS A 12 -7.74 -3.15 -3.56
C LYS A 12 -8.35 -1.98 -2.77
N GLY A 13 -9.23 -2.28 -1.80
CA GLY A 13 -9.82 -1.29 -0.92
C GLY A 13 -8.79 -0.69 0.04
N ALA A 14 -7.97 -1.54 0.68
CA ALA A 14 -6.89 -1.13 1.56
C ALA A 14 -5.84 -0.27 0.83
N GLU A 15 -5.51 -0.64 -0.41
CA GLU A 15 -4.57 0.10 -1.26
C GLU A 15 -5.04 1.53 -1.54
N ARG A 16 -6.31 1.71 -1.93
CA ARG A 16 -6.87 3.04 -2.18
C ARG A 16 -6.92 3.90 -0.92
N ILE A 17 -7.20 3.30 0.24
CA ILE A 17 -7.20 4.02 1.52
C ILE A 17 -5.78 4.47 1.88
N ALA A 18 -4.76 3.64 1.65
CA ALA A 18 -3.37 3.99 1.92
C ALA A 18 -2.85 5.12 1.01
N GLU A 19 -3.11 5.06 -0.30
CA GLU A 19 -2.75 6.11 -1.27
C GLU A 19 -3.41 7.45 -0.89
N VAL A 20 -4.72 7.41 -0.63
CA VAL A 20 -5.50 8.60 -0.29
C VAL A 20 -5.05 9.17 1.06
N GLY A 21 -4.78 8.33 2.06
CA GLY A 21 -4.29 8.75 3.37
C GLY A 21 -2.91 9.41 3.31
N ALA A 22 -1.97 8.82 2.59
CA ALA A 22 -0.64 9.41 2.38
C ALA A 22 -0.74 10.77 1.67
N ARG A 23 -1.59 10.86 0.64
CA ARG A 23 -1.80 12.10 -0.11
C ARG A 23 -2.47 13.19 0.73
N PHE A 24 -3.48 12.86 1.53
CA PHE A 24 -4.11 13.81 2.44
C PHE A 24 -3.12 14.39 3.46
N THR A 25 -2.25 13.55 4.02
CA THR A 25 -1.24 14.02 4.97
C THR A 25 -0.19 14.92 4.30
N LEU A 26 0.24 14.58 3.09
CA LEU A 26 1.17 15.40 2.31
C LEU A 26 0.56 16.74 1.88
N ASP A 27 -0.70 16.75 1.45
CA ASP A 27 -1.41 17.98 1.05
C ASP A 27 -1.62 18.94 2.25
N ALA A 28 -1.61 18.42 3.48
CA ALA A 28 -1.69 19.22 4.71
C ALA A 28 -0.35 19.84 5.13
N MET A 29 0.80 19.41 4.58
CA MET A 29 2.13 19.87 4.99
C MET A 29 2.35 21.38 4.82
N PRO A 30 1.95 22.02 3.71
CA PRO A 30 2.08 23.48 3.58
C PRO A 30 1.31 24.22 4.68
N GLY A 31 0.12 23.72 5.05
CA GLY A 31 -0.68 24.31 6.14
C GLY A 31 0.00 24.18 7.50
N LYS A 32 0.59 23.01 7.80
CA LYS A 32 1.39 22.81 9.03
C LYS A 32 2.63 23.70 9.06
N GLN A 33 3.32 23.89 7.93
CA GLN A 33 4.48 24.80 7.84
C GLN A 33 4.07 26.27 8.04
N MET A 34 2.98 26.70 7.41
CA MET A 34 2.43 28.04 7.60
C MET A 34 2.01 28.30 9.05
N ALA A 35 1.52 27.29 9.77
CA ALA A 35 1.22 27.41 11.20
C ALA A 35 2.48 27.65 12.05
N VAL A 36 3.59 26.95 11.75
CA VAL A 36 4.88 27.20 12.41
C VAL A 36 5.40 28.60 12.13
N ASP A 37 5.24 29.09 10.89
CA ASP A 37 5.64 30.44 10.50
C ASP A 37 4.79 31.51 11.20
N ALA A 38 3.48 31.26 11.32
CA ALA A 38 2.56 32.14 12.04
C ALA A 38 2.90 32.20 13.55
N ASP A 39 3.19 31.05 14.17
CA ASP A 39 3.59 30.97 15.57
C ASP A 39 4.91 31.73 15.83
N LEU A 40 5.88 31.63 14.92
CA LEU A 40 7.15 32.34 15.01
C LEU A 40 6.95 33.85 14.85
N ASN A 41 6.16 34.27 13.86
CA ASN A 41 5.85 35.68 13.63
C ASN A 41 5.03 36.31 14.77
N ALA A 42 4.20 35.52 15.45
CA ALA A 42 3.45 35.93 16.63
C ALA A 42 4.30 35.94 17.92
N GLY A 43 5.56 35.48 17.86
CA GLY A 43 6.46 35.38 19.01
C GLY A 43 6.07 34.28 20.02
N LEU A 44 5.18 33.35 19.63
CA LEU A 44 4.76 32.21 20.46
C LEU A 44 5.86 31.15 20.57
N ILE A 45 6.71 31.06 19.54
CA ILE A 45 7.89 30.18 19.51
C ILE A 45 9.13 30.98 19.11
N ASN A 46 10.29 30.47 19.48
CA ASN A 46 11.59 31.03 19.07
C ASN A 46 12.12 30.34 17.80
N GLU A 47 13.18 30.88 17.22
CA GLU A 47 13.76 30.39 15.96
C GLU A 47 14.32 28.97 16.06
N ALA A 48 14.85 28.58 17.23
CA ALA A 48 15.33 27.22 17.47
C ALA A 48 14.17 26.20 17.49
N GLU A 49 13.05 26.56 18.13
CA GLU A 49 11.83 25.75 18.18
C GLU A 49 11.16 25.64 16.80
N ALA A 50 11.08 26.75 16.07
CA ALA A 50 10.57 26.77 14.71
C ALA A 50 11.39 25.85 13.78
N LYS A 51 12.73 25.88 13.92
CA LYS A 51 13.62 24.99 13.17
C LYS A 51 13.40 23.51 13.53
N ARG A 52 13.22 23.20 14.81
CA ARG A 52 12.92 21.82 15.25
C ARG A 52 11.60 21.33 14.66
N ARG A 53 10.52 22.11 14.79
CA ARG A 53 9.20 21.74 14.26
C ARG A 53 9.20 21.59 12.74
N ARG A 54 9.91 22.46 12.00
CA ARG A 54 10.07 22.31 10.55
C ARG A 54 10.82 21.02 10.18
N ALA A 55 11.82 20.63 10.96
CA ALA A 55 12.53 19.35 10.75
C ALA A 55 11.58 18.16 11.00
N GLU A 56 10.80 18.18 12.07
CA GLU A 56 9.79 17.14 12.35
C GLU A 56 8.75 17.03 11.22
N LEU A 57 8.29 18.17 10.68
CA LEU A 57 7.38 18.19 9.52
C LEU A 57 8.04 17.64 8.25
N SER A 58 9.34 17.88 8.06
CA SER A 58 10.12 17.32 6.95
C SER A 58 10.22 15.79 7.07
N ASP A 59 10.55 15.28 8.25
CA ASP A 59 10.63 13.84 8.51
C ASP A 59 9.27 13.16 8.30
N GLU A 60 8.17 13.81 8.71
CA GLU A 60 6.82 13.34 8.46
C GLU A 60 6.51 13.31 6.96
N ALA A 61 6.90 14.35 6.20
CA ALA A 61 6.73 14.39 4.75
C ALA A 61 7.53 13.30 4.02
N ASP A 62 8.76 13.05 4.44
CA ASP A 62 9.62 12.00 3.88
C ASP A 62 9.06 10.60 4.19
N PHE A 63 8.50 10.40 5.39
CA PHE A 63 7.82 9.16 5.75
C PHE A 63 6.57 8.90 4.89
N PHE A 64 5.68 9.89 4.73
CA PHE A 64 4.48 9.71 3.91
C PHE A 64 4.79 9.64 2.41
N GLY A 65 5.82 10.35 1.95
CA GLY A 65 6.33 10.26 0.57
C GLY A 65 6.92 8.88 0.25
N SER A 66 7.70 8.31 1.17
CA SER A 66 8.21 6.94 1.03
C SER A 66 7.11 5.89 1.16
N MET A 67 6.05 6.13 1.95
CA MET A 67 4.86 5.28 2.03
C MET A 67 4.07 5.19 0.71
N ASP A 68 3.89 6.31 -0.01
CA ASP A 68 3.28 6.30 -1.35
C ASP A 68 4.10 5.45 -2.33
N GLY A 69 5.43 5.55 -2.26
CA GLY A 69 6.36 4.69 -2.99
C GLY A 69 6.19 3.21 -2.65
N ALA A 70 6.25 2.86 -1.36
CA ALA A 70 6.08 1.49 -0.88
C ALA A 70 4.73 0.88 -1.31
N SER A 71 3.65 1.66 -1.25
CA SER A 71 2.31 1.22 -1.65
C SER A 71 2.23 0.84 -3.13
N LYS A 72 2.95 1.56 -4.01
CA LYS A 72 3.09 1.21 -5.44
C LYS A 72 3.89 -0.07 -5.67
N PHE A 73 4.87 -0.39 -4.81
CA PHE A 73 5.59 -1.66 -4.88
C PHE A 73 4.73 -2.85 -4.44
N VAL A 74 3.95 -2.69 -3.36
CA VAL A 74 3.01 -3.72 -2.88
C VAL A 74 1.97 -4.06 -3.95
N ARG A 75 1.53 -3.07 -4.74
CA ARG A 75 0.66 -3.29 -5.90
C ARG A 75 1.28 -4.22 -6.95
N GLY A 76 2.56 -4.01 -7.28
CA GLY A 76 3.29 -4.85 -8.24
C GLY A 76 3.46 -6.28 -7.73
N ASP A 77 3.77 -6.42 -6.45
CA ASP A 77 3.94 -7.71 -5.79
C ASP A 77 2.63 -8.52 -5.72
N ALA A 78 1.51 -7.88 -5.38
CA ALA A 78 0.20 -8.52 -5.36
C ALA A 78 -0.24 -9.04 -6.74
N LEU A 79 0.07 -8.30 -7.81
CA LEU A 79 -0.22 -8.74 -9.18
C LEU A 79 0.66 -9.94 -9.58
N ALA A 80 1.95 -9.90 -9.25
CA ALA A 80 2.88 -11.01 -9.48
C ALA A 80 2.45 -12.29 -8.73
N GLY A 81 2.06 -12.16 -7.46
CA GLY A 81 1.52 -13.26 -6.66
C GLY A 81 0.24 -13.86 -7.25
N MET A 82 -0.66 -13.01 -7.78
CA MET A 82 -1.88 -13.49 -8.44
C MET A 82 -1.60 -14.25 -9.74
N LEU A 83 -0.61 -13.81 -10.52
CA LEU A 83 -0.13 -14.51 -11.71
C LEU A 83 0.50 -15.87 -11.37
N ILE A 84 1.37 -15.91 -10.35
CA ILE A 84 2.01 -17.14 -9.88
C ILE A 84 0.96 -18.15 -9.39
N LEU A 85 -0.05 -17.69 -8.65
CA LEU A 85 -1.17 -18.52 -8.21
C LEU A 85 -1.94 -19.10 -9.40
N ALA A 86 -2.29 -18.27 -10.39
CA ALA A 86 -2.99 -18.74 -11.58
C ALA A 86 -2.17 -19.78 -12.37
N ILE A 87 -0.86 -19.54 -12.53
CA ILE A 87 0.06 -20.49 -13.19
C ILE A 87 0.16 -21.79 -12.39
N ASN A 88 0.24 -21.73 -11.06
CA ASN A 88 0.27 -22.94 -10.22
C ASN A 88 -1.03 -23.75 -10.32
N ILE A 89 -2.18 -23.08 -10.32
CA ILE A 89 -3.47 -23.76 -10.44
C ILE A 89 -3.59 -24.42 -11.82
N VAL A 90 -3.32 -23.69 -12.91
CA VAL A 90 -3.43 -24.21 -14.27
C VAL A 90 -2.38 -25.29 -14.54
N GLY A 91 -1.12 -25.04 -14.16
CA GLY A 91 -0.02 -25.98 -14.33
C GLY A 91 -0.20 -27.24 -13.47
N GLY A 92 -0.59 -27.09 -12.21
CA GLY A 92 -0.91 -28.21 -11.31
C GLY A 92 -2.10 -29.03 -11.81
N PHE A 93 -3.14 -28.37 -12.36
CA PHE A 93 -4.27 -29.06 -12.98
C PHE A 93 -3.87 -29.84 -14.23
N ILE A 94 -3.09 -29.23 -15.13
CA ILE A 94 -2.62 -29.91 -16.35
C ILE A 94 -1.71 -31.08 -16.01
N ILE A 95 -0.75 -30.91 -15.08
CA ILE A 95 0.15 -31.98 -14.64
C ILE A 95 -0.65 -33.07 -13.90
N GLY A 96 -1.58 -32.71 -13.02
CA GLY A 96 -2.42 -33.66 -12.29
C GLY A 96 -3.30 -34.51 -13.19
N VAL A 97 -3.87 -33.93 -14.24
CA VAL A 97 -4.68 -34.66 -15.23
C VAL A 97 -3.80 -35.46 -16.20
N ALA A 98 -2.65 -34.92 -16.64
CA ALA A 98 -1.81 -35.55 -17.66
C ALA A 98 -0.82 -36.60 -17.12
N GLN A 99 -0.28 -36.45 -15.90
CA GLN A 99 0.73 -37.35 -15.32
C GLN A 99 0.17 -38.35 -14.30
N HIS A 100 -1.00 -38.10 -13.69
CA HIS A 100 -1.57 -39.01 -12.66
C HIS A 100 -2.81 -39.77 -13.12
N GLY A 101 -3.29 -39.57 -14.35
CA GLY A 101 -4.43 -40.32 -14.90
C GLY A 101 -5.75 -40.11 -14.14
N LEU A 102 -5.81 -39.07 -13.31
CA LEU A 102 -7.01 -38.70 -12.56
C LEU A 102 -8.02 -38.06 -13.52
N SER A 103 -9.28 -38.51 -13.46
CA SER A 103 -10.36 -37.88 -14.23
C SER A 103 -10.52 -36.41 -13.79
N ALA A 104 -11.00 -35.55 -14.70
CA ALA A 104 -11.18 -34.11 -14.42
C ALA A 104 -12.02 -33.81 -13.15
N GLY A 105 -12.82 -34.77 -12.68
CA GLY A 105 -13.57 -34.67 -11.42
C GLY A 105 -12.76 -34.97 -10.15
N GLN A 106 -11.73 -35.82 -10.20
CA GLN A 106 -10.89 -36.13 -9.03
C GLN A 106 -9.81 -35.07 -8.78
N ALA A 107 -9.38 -34.35 -9.81
CA ALA A 107 -8.42 -33.25 -9.68
C ALA A 107 -9.03 -31.95 -9.10
N ALA A 108 -10.35 -31.89 -8.97
CA ALA A 108 -11.05 -30.74 -8.42
C ALA A 108 -11.29 -30.82 -6.89
N ASP A 109 -11.02 -31.99 -6.27
CA ASP A 109 -11.34 -32.30 -4.88
C ASP A 109 -10.13 -32.33 -3.92
N SER A 110 -8.98 -31.79 -4.33
CA SER A 110 -7.78 -31.66 -3.47
C SER A 110 -7.40 -30.21 -3.21
#